data_AF-A0A9P5XRC2-F1
#
_entry.id   AF-A0A9P5XRC2-F1
#
_cell.length_a   1.000
_cell.length_b   1.000
_cell.length_c   1.000
_cell.angle_alpha   90.00
_cell.angle_beta   90.00
_cell.angle_gamma   90.00
#
_symmetry.space_group_name_H-M   'P 1'
#
loop_
_entity.id
_entity.type
_entity.pdbx_description
1 polymer ?
#
loop_
_entity_poly.entity_id
_entity_poly.type
_entity_poly.pdbx_seq_one_letter_code
_entity_poly.pdbx_strand_id
1 'polypeptide(L)'
;MTSLLPKERNFSCSLNLITMAVEKTSHLTPEQRVHFLEHGWVKVPNAVPKENIELYTKDIWIRLGYDKDDPSTWEEERFRMPRQREMPWAQFAPKGYGAICT
;
A
#
# COMPACT_ATOMS: atom_id res chain seq x y z
N MET A 1 27.34 33.01 44.63
CA MET A 1 27.30 31.63 44.12
C MET A 1 26.04 31.49 43.28
N THR A 2 26.24 31.42 41.97
CA THR A 2 25.28 31.63 40.90
C THR A 2 24.31 30.45 40.76
N SER A 3 23.00 30.71 40.83
CA SER A 3 21.97 29.76 40.39
C SER A 3 21.83 29.82 38.87
N LEU A 4 22.14 28.71 38.20
CA LEU A 4 21.92 28.50 36.78
C LEU A 4 20.56 27.82 36.59
N LEU A 5 19.56 28.55 36.09
CA LEU A 5 18.41 27.96 35.41
C LEU A 5 18.51 28.35 33.92
N PRO A 6 18.57 27.37 33.00
CA PRO A 6 18.64 27.68 31.58
C PRO A 6 17.25 28.08 31.07
N LYS A 7 17.25 29.23 30.37
CA LYS A 7 16.15 29.88 29.67
C LYS A 7 15.40 28.87 28.77
N GLU A 8 14.13 28.63 29.07
CA GLU A 8 13.16 27.89 28.24
C GLU A 8 13.25 28.40 26.78
N ARG A 9 13.76 27.56 25.88
CA ARG A 9 13.82 27.87 24.45
C ARG A 9 12.48 27.46 23.85
N ASN A 10 11.68 28.45 23.46
CA ASN A 10 10.41 28.26 22.74
C ASN A 10 10.66 27.54 21.40
N PHE A 11 10.45 26.22 21.36
CA PHE A 11 10.54 25.36 20.17
C PHE A 11 9.29 25.41 19.27
N SER A 12 8.46 26.45 19.38
CA SER A 12 7.17 26.52 18.67
C SER A 12 7.30 26.81 17.16
N CYS A 13 8.37 27.48 16.71
CA CYS A 13 8.49 27.89 15.30
C CYS A 13 8.88 26.74 14.34
N SER A 14 9.65 25.75 14.83
CA SER A 14 10.16 24.66 13.99
C SER A 14 9.19 23.50 13.80
N LEU A 15 8.19 23.35 14.67
CA LEU A 15 7.17 22.30 14.50
C LEU A 15 6.23 22.60 13.32
N ASN A 16 5.87 23.88 13.09
CA ASN A 16 4.90 24.25 12.06
C ASN A 16 5.43 24.04 10.62
N LEU A 17 6.73 24.20 10.37
CA LEU A 17 7.32 23.95 9.05
C LEU A 17 7.40 22.46 8.71
N ILE A 18 7.65 21.60 9.70
CA ILE A 18 7.70 20.14 9.52
C ILE A 18 6.28 19.62 9.27
N THR A 19 5.28 20.12 10.00
CA THR A 19 3.87 19.78 9.78
C THR A 19 3.44 20.14 8.35
N MET A 20 3.69 21.38 7.88
CA MET A 20 3.29 21.85 6.55
C MET A 20 3.99 21.13 5.38
N ALA A 21 5.20 20.61 5.56
CA ALA A 21 5.94 19.92 4.49
C ALA A 21 5.46 18.48 4.25
N VAL A 22 4.90 17.83 5.29
CA VAL A 22 4.37 16.46 5.20
C VAL A 22 3.03 16.40 4.44
N GLU A 23 2.31 17.51 4.35
CA GLU A 23 0.92 17.51 3.84
C GLU A 23 0.84 17.51 2.32
N LYS A 24 1.90 17.89 1.61
CA LYS A 24 1.81 18.27 0.18
C LYS A 24 2.06 17.13 -0.81
N THR A 25 2.51 15.96 -0.37
CA THR A 25 2.89 14.83 -1.26
C THR A 25 2.38 13.47 -0.79
N SER A 26 1.56 13.41 0.25
CA SER A 26 1.17 12.11 0.83
C SER A 26 0.02 11.47 0.03
N HIS A 27 0.29 10.29 -0.53
CA HIS A 27 -0.74 9.41 -1.11
C HIS A 27 -1.69 8.82 -0.05
N LEU A 28 -1.41 9.05 1.24
CA LEU A 28 -2.23 8.65 2.37
C LEU A 28 -2.94 9.84 3.00
N THR A 29 -4.19 9.63 3.39
CA THR A 29 -4.93 10.59 4.20
C THR A 29 -4.30 10.74 5.60
N PRO A 30 -4.50 11.87 6.30
CA PRO A 30 -4.02 12.05 7.68
C PRO A 30 -4.47 10.91 8.61
N GLU A 31 -5.71 10.47 8.49
CA GLU A 31 -6.30 9.40 9.30
C GLU A 31 -5.61 8.07 9.03
N GLN A 32 -5.32 7.77 7.76
CA GLN A 32 -4.57 6.58 7.37
C GLN A 32 -3.13 6.57 7.90
N ARG A 33 -2.48 7.74 7.98
CA ARG A 33 -1.14 7.87 8.57
C ARG A 33 -1.18 7.62 10.08
N VAL A 34 -2.14 8.20 10.79
CA VAL A 34 -2.34 7.94 12.23
C VAL A 34 -2.62 6.46 12.46
N HIS A 35 -3.54 5.87 11.70
CA HIS A 35 -3.86 4.45 11.79
C HIS A 35 -2.63 3.56 11.56
N PHE A 36 -1.79 3.90 10.58
CA PHE A 36 -0.54 3.18 10.32
C PHE A 36 0.43 3.27 11.50
N LEU A 37 0.57 4.44 12.12
CA LEU A 37 1.43 4.62 13.30
C LEU A 37 0.91 3.81 14.50
N GLU A 38 -0.41 3.68 14.66
CA GLU A 38 -1.03 2.95 15.77
C GLU A 38 -1.07 1.44 15.57
N HIS A 39 -1.34 0.97 14.34
CA HIS A 39 -1.64 -0.44 14.05
C HIS A 39 -0.61 -1.14 13.17
N GLY A 40 0.31 -0.40 12.55
CA GLY A 40 1.33 -0.93 11.64
C GLY A 40 0.81 -1.34 10.26
N TRP A 41 -0.45 -1.04 9.93
CA TRP A 41 -1.04 -1.33 8.61
C TRP A 41 -2.03 -0.24 8.18
N VAL A 42 -2.33 -0.19 6.88
CA VAL A 42 -3.32 0.71 6.30
C VAL A 42 -4.11 0.00 5.21
N LYS A 43 -5.43 0.18 5.19
CA LYS A 43 -6.29 -0.28 4.09
C LYS A 43 -6.42 0.83 3.06
N VAL A 44 -5.96 0.56 1.85
CA VAL A 44 -6.15 1.42 0.67
C VAL A 44 -7.23 0.79 -0.22
N PRO A 45 -8.46 1.31 -0.21
CA PRO A 45 -9.53 0.76 -1.04
C PRO A 45 -9.23 0.98 -2.53
N ASN A 46 -9.55 -0.02 -3.35
CA ASN A 46 -9.33 0.02 -4.80
C ASN A 46 -7.87 0.35 -5.17
N ALA A 47 -6.91 -0.21 -4.42
CA ALA A 47 -5.48 -0.03 -4.66
C ALA A 47 -5.05 -0.54 -6.05
N VAL A 48 -5.68 -1.63 -6.50
CA VAL A 48 -5.51 -2.22 -7.84
C VAL A 48 -6.76 -1.91 -8.66
N PRO A 49 -6.62 -1.32 -9.86
CA PRO A 49 -7.73 -1.12 -10.80
C PRO A 49 -8.38 -2.46 -11.17
N LYS A 50 -9.70 -2.45 -11.38
CA LYS A 50 -10.45 -3.67 -11.67
C LYS A 50 -10.00 -4.30 -12.99
N GLU A 51 -9.66 -3.47 -13.96
CA GLU A 51 -9.20 -3.86 -15.29
C GLU A 51 -7.91 -4.68 -15.22
N ASN A 52 -7.01 -4.29 -14.31
CA ASN A 52 -5.76 -5.03 -14.08
C ASN A 52 -6.02 -6.35 -13.36
N ILE A 53 -6.96 -6.40 -12.41
CA ILE A 53 -7.37 -7.67 -11.78
C ILE A 53 -7.95 -8.62 -12.83
N GLU A 54 -8.85 -8.14 -13.67
CA GLU A 54 -9.48 -8.93 -14.74
C GLU A 54 -8.44 -9.43 -15.75
N LEU A 55 -7.48 -8.59 -16.14
CA LEU A 55 -6.39 -8.96 -17.05
C LEU A 55 -5.56 -10.14 -16.55
N TYR A 56 -5.33 -10.24 -15.23
CA TYR A 56 -4.52 -11.31 -14.63
C TYR A 56 -5.33 -12.54 -14.21
N THR A 57 -6.64 -12.39 -13.99
CA THR A 57 -7.51 -13.49 -13.53
C THR A 57 -8.26 -14.19 -14.66
N LYS A 58 -8.47 -13.54 -15.81
CA LYS A 58 -9.27 -14.09 -16.93
C LYS A 58 -8.83 -15.46 -17.43
N ASP A 59 -7.52 -15.74 -17.40
CA ASP A 59 -6.94 -16.95 -17.99
C ASP A 59 -6.63 -18.02 -16.91
N ILE A 60 -6.99 -17.79 -15.63
CA ILE A 60 -6.53 -18.65 -14.53
C ILE A 60 -7.03 -20.10 -14.64
N TRP A 61 -8.31 -20.29 -14.97
CA TRP A 61 -8.92 -21.62 -15.07
C TRP A 61 -8.39 -22.40 -16.27
N ILE A 62 -8.17 -21.71 -17.39
CA ILE A 62 -7.52 -22.29 -18.58
C ILE A 62 -6.10 -22.75 -18.25
N ARG A 63 -5.37 -21.98 -17.42
CA ARG A 63 -3.99 -22.30 -17.03
C ARG A 63 -3.91 -23.46 -16.04
N LEU A 64 -4.90 -23.58 -15.16
CA LEU A 64 -4.98 -24.68 -14.20
C LEU A 64 -5.52 -25.96 -14.86
N GLY A 65 -6.30 -25.84 -15.94
CA GLY A 65 -7.00 -26.98 -16.54
C GLY A 65 -8.20 -27.45 -15.71
N TYR A 66 -8.71 -26.60 -14.82
CA TYR A 66 -9.79 -26.91 -13.88
C TYR A 66 -11.08 -26.21 -14.25
N ASP A 67 -12.19 -26.79 -13.82
CA ASP A 67 -13.48 -26.11 -13.87
C ASP A 67 -13.63 -25.22 -12.64
N LYS A 68 -13.95 -23.93 -12.86
CA LYS A 68 -14.19 -22.96 -11.80
C LYS A 68 -15.36 -23.36 -10.90
N ASP A 69 -16.38 -24.01 -11.47
CA ASP A 69 -17.63 -24.29 -10.81
C ASP A 69 -17.71 -25.74 -10.28
N ASP A 70 -16.68 -26.57 -10.53
CA ASP A 70 -16.52 -27.92 -9.97
C ASP A 70 -15.19 -28.08 -9.21
N PRO A 71 -15.20 -27.89 -7.87
CA PRO A 71 -14.02 -28.07 -7.03
C PRO A 71 -13.44 -29.49 -7.01
N SER A 72 -14.19 -30.50 -7.46
CA SER A 72 -13.65 -31.87 -7.54
C SER A 72 -12.55 -32.00 -8.59
N THR A 73 -12.52 -31.08 -9.56
CA THR A 73 -11.46 -30.99 -10.57
C THR A 73 -10.15 -30.39 -10.03
N TRP A 74 -10.14 -29.82 -8.82
CA TRP A 74 -8.96 -29.11 -8.28
C TRP A 74 -8.01 -30.09 -7.58
N GLU A 75 -7.30 -30.89 -8.37
CA GLU A 75 -6.54 -32.03 -7.88
C GLU A 75 -5.24 -31.66 -7.13
N GLU A 76 -4.63 -30.53 -7.49
CA GLU A 76 -3.35 -30.09 -6.92
C GLU A 76 -3.49 -28.99 -5.85
N GLU A 77 -2.84 -29.19 -4.70
CA GLU A 77 -2.73 -28.15 -3.65
C GLU A 77 -1.90 -26.94 -4.09
N ARG A 78 -0.86 -27.15 -4.90
CA ARG A 78 0.09 -26.11 -5.31
C ARG A 78 0.51 -26.26 -6.76
N PHE A 79 0.10 -25.31 -7.58
CA PHE A 79 0.46 -25.24 -8.99
C PHE A 79 1.64 -24.30 -9.25
N ARG A 80 2.72 -24.77 -9.91
CA ARG A 80 3.84 -23.91 -10.33
C ARG A 80 3.50 -23.19 -11.64
N MET A 81 2.78 -22.08 -11.52
CA MET A 81 2.36 -21.27 -12.66
C MET A 81 3.56 -20.65 -13.43
N PRO A 82 3.67 -20.86 -14.77
CA PRO A 82 4.61 -20.15 -15.62
C PRO A 82 4.31 -18.64 -15.66
N ARG A 83 5.36 -17.80 -15.71
CA ARG A 83 5.21 -16.35 -15.92
C ARG A 83 4.72 -16.09 -17.35
N GLN A 84 3.67 -15.28 -17.50
CA GLN A 84 3.09 -14.94 -18.82
C GLN A 84 3.02 -13.44 -19.09
N ARG A 85 2.79 -12.61 -18.06
CA ARG A 85 2.60 -11.16 -18.19
C ARG A 85 3.41 -10.45 -17.12
N GLU A 86 4.03 -9.36 -17.51
CA GLU A 86 4.78 -8.48 -16.61
C GLU A 86 4.30 -7.05 -16.84
N MET A 87 4.16 -6.31 -15.75
CA MET A 87 3.74 -4.92 -15.75
C MET A 87 4.44 -4.20 -14.59
N PRO A 88 4.94 -2.97 -14.79
CA PRO A 88 5.49 -2.17 -13.69
C PRO A 88 4.45 -1.98 -12.57
N TRP A 89 4.88 -2.05 -11.31
CA TRP A 89 3.99 -1.87 -10.15
C TRP A 89 3.22 -0.56 -10.15
N ALA A 90 3.86 0.52 -10.61
CA ALA A 90 3.23 1.83 -10.78
C ALA A 90 2.05 1.81 -11.77
N GLN A 91 2.07 0.90 -12.75
CA GLN A 91 0.97 0.72 -13.72
C GLN A 91 -0.05 -0.30 -13.22
N PHE A 92 0.41 -1.37 -12.56
CA PHE A 92 -0.45 -2.43 -12.06
C PHE A 92 -1.34 -1.96 -10.90
N ALA A 93 -0.78 -1.22 -9.95
CA ALA A 93 -1.48 -0.78 -8.75
C ALA A 93 -1.10 0.67 -8.40
N PRO A 94 -1.44 1.67 -9.24
CA PRO A 94 -0.96 3.05 -9.08
C PRO A 94 -1.26 3.65 -7.70
N LYS A 95 -2.45 3.41 -7.14
CA LYS A 95 -2.83 3.89 -5.81
C LYS A 95 -2.08 3.18 -4.70
N GLY A 96 -1.99 1.85 -4.79
CA GLY A 96 -1.23 1.05 -3.81
C GLY A 96 0.26 1.37 -3.84
N TYR A 97 0.82 1.50 -5.04
CA TYR A 97 2.22 1.85 -5.26
C TYR A 97 2.53 3.25 -4.73
N GLY A 98 1.68 4.24 -5.00
CA GLY A 98 1.81 5.58 -4.41
C GLY A 98 1.78 5.57 -2.88
N ALA A 99 0.91 4.75 -2.28
CA ALA A 99 0.84 4.60 -0.83
C ALA A 99 2.06 3.88 -0.20
N ILE A 100 2.80 3.10 -0.98
CA ILE A 100 4.03 2.41 -0.52
C ILE A 100 5.24 3.31 -0.69
N CYS A 101 5.36 3.99 -1.82
CA CYS A 101 6.52 4.80 -2.20
C CYS A 101 6.42 6.28 -1.76
N THR A 102 5.64 6.55 -0.71
CA THR A 102 5.44 7.88 -0.09
C THR A 102 6.70 8.48 0.54
#